data_AF-A0A0D0QVT7-F1
#
_entry.id   AF-A0A0D0QVT7-F1
#
_cell.length_a   1.000
_cell.length_b   1.000
_cell.length_c   1.000
_cell.angle_alpha   90.00
_cell.angle_beta   90.00
_cell.angle_gamma   90.00
#
_symmetry.space_group_name_H-M   'P 1'
#
loop_
_entity.id
_entity.type
_entity.pdbx_description
1 polymer ?
#
loop_
_entity_poly.entity_id
_entity_poly.type
_entity_poly.pdbx_seq_one_letter_code
_entity_poly.pdbx_strand_id
1 'polypeptide(L)'
;MLKKGFYLEEIDKKNKALLCIDYMLEAIFNKDYETAEIEAREFLAVITMLKEIEVKKKRRAELEKLITEMKERGIKIDFATRVHA
;
A
#
# COMPACT_ATOMS: atom_id res chain seq x y z
N MET A 1 9.50 -8.06 11.45
CA MET A 1 8.52 -7.02 11.86
C MET A 1 7.98 -6.19 10.68
N LEU A 2 8.78 -5.85 9.64
CA LEU A 2 8.32 -5.07 8.47
C LEU A 2 7.20 -5.69 7.60
N LYS A 3 7.11 -7.02 7.45
CA LYS A 3 6.01 -7.68 6.72
C LYS A 3 4.65 -7.44 7.38
N LYS A 4 4.60 -7.33 8.71
CA LYS A 4 3.37 -6.98 9.44
C LYS A 4 2.96 -5.52 9.19
N GLY A 5 3.93 -4.60 9.05
CA GLY A 5 3.66 -3.19 8.76
C GLY A 5 2.92 -2.99 7.44
N PHE A 6 3.42 -3.57 6.33
CA PHE A 6 2.77 -3.46 5.02
C PHE A 6 1.36 -4.05 4.99
N TYR A 7 1.17 -5.18 5.69
CA TYR A 7 -0.12 -5.85 5.70
C TYR A 7 -1.18 -5.06 6.49
N LEU A 8 -0.78 -4.48 7.63
CA LEU A 8 -1.65 -3.61 8.41
C LEU A 8 -1.96 -2.31 7.67
N GLU A 9 -0.97 -1.68 7.04
CA GLU A 9 -1.15 -0.48 6.23
C GLU A 9 -2.09 -0.74 5.04
N GLU A 10 -1.93 -1.87 4.34
CA GLU A 10 -2.80 -2.24 3.25
C GLU A 10 -4.25 -2.48 3.70
N ILE A 11 -4.44 -3.15 4.85
CA ILE A 11 -5.79 -3.35 5.43
C ILE A 11 -6.43 -2.00 5.78
N ASP A 12 -5.69 -1.10 6.42
CA ASP A 12 -6.16 0.25 6.74
C ASP A 12 -6.63 0.99 5.48
N LYS A 13 -5.82 0.96 4.40
CA LYS A 13 -6.20 1.60 3.13
C LYS A 13 -7.38 0.92 2.46
N LYS A 14 -7.50 -0.41 2.51
CA LYS A 14 -8.68 -1.11 1.99
C LYS A 14 -9.95 -0.72 2.74
N ASN A 15 -9.89 -0.69 4.07
CA ASN A 15 -11.03 -0.28 4.89
C ASN A 15 -11.43 1.18 4.61
N LYS A 16 -10.44 2.07 4.45
CA LYS A 16 -10.70 3.46 4.08
C LYS A 16 -11.35 3.59 2.70
N ALA A 17 -10.89 2.84 1.70
CA ALA A 17 -11.51 2.82 0.38
C ALA A 17 -12.97 2.35 0.43
N LEU A 18 -13.28 1.36 1.26
CA LEU A 18 -14.66 0.89 1.46
C LEU A 18 -15.53 1.98 2.11
N LEU A 19 -15.02 2.67 3.13
CA LEU A 19 -15.74 3.78 3.76
C LEU A 19 -16.05 4.91 2.77
N CYS A 20 -15.10 5.30 1.92
CA CYS A 20 -15.36 6.30 0.88
C CYS A 20 -16.47 5.86 -0.07
N ILE A 21 -16.56 4.56 -0.41
CA ILE A 21 -17.65 4.03 -1.24
C ILE A 21 -19.00 4.16 -0.52
N ASP A 22 -19.05 3.78 0.75
CA ASP A 22 -20.27 3.86 1.55
C ASP A 22 -20.75 5.32 1.67
N TYR A 23 -19.85 6.26 1.95
CA TYR A 23 -20.18 7.69 2.04
C TYR A 23 -20.56 8.30 0.69
N MET A 24 -19.88 7.93 -0.41
CA MET A 24 -20.31 8.35 -1.75
C MET A 24 -21.74 7.89 -2.04
N LEU A 25 -22.08 6.63 -1.70
CA LEU A 25 -23.41 6.08 -1.93
C LEU A 25 -24.48 6.86 -1.15
N GLU A 26 -24.23 7.09 0.14
CA GLU A 26 -25.13 7.87 1.00
C GLU A 26 -25.32 9.31 0.46
N ALA A 27 -24.22 9.97 0.08
CA ALA A 27 -24.24 11.32 -0.47
C ALA A 27 -25.07 11.41 -1.77
N ILE A 28 -24.92 10.42 -2.67
CA ILE A 28 -25.69 10.34 -3.91
C ILE A 28 -27.19 10.22 -3.62
N PHE A 29 -27.60 9.35 -2.69
CA PHE A 29 -29.01 9.19 -2.34
C PHE A 29 -29.61 10.44 -1.71
N ASN A 30 -28.80 11.21 -0.97
CA ASN A 30 -29.19 12.47 -0.36
C ASN A 30 -29.05 13.69 -1.30
N LYS A 31 -28.61 13.49 -2.56
CA LYS A 31 -28.30 14.55 -3.53
C LYS A 31 -27.23 15.55 -3.05
N ASP A 32 -26.39 15.12 -2.12
CA ASP A 32 -25.21 15.86 -1.66
C ASP A 32 -24.03 15.56 -2.58
N TYR A 33 -24.03 16.20 -3.75
CA TYR A 33 -23.01 15.95 -4.76
C TYR A 33 -21.64 16.54 -4.40
N GLU A 34 -21.58 17.51 -3.48
CA GLU A 34 -20.32 18.06 -2.99
C GLU A 34 -19.58 17.02 -2.15
N THR A 35 -20.27 16.38 -1.19
CA THR A 35 -19.69 15.27 -0.41
C THR A 35 -19.31 14.09 -1.31
N ALA A 36 -20.16 13.74 -2.29
CA ALA A 36 -19.83 12.67 -3.23
C ALA A 36 -18.55 12.96 -4.03
N GLU A 37 -18.31 14.20 -4.45
CA GLU A 37 -17.09 14.59 -5.16
C GLU A 37 -15.85 14.52 -4.25
N ILE A 38 -15.98 14.96 -2.98
CA ILE A 38 -14.89 14.88 -2.00
C ILE A 38 -14.47 13.43 -1.77
N GLU A 39 -15.44 12.56 -1.47
CA GLU A 39 -15.19 11.14 -1.20
C GLU A 39 -14.64 10.41 -2.43
N ALA A 40 -15.05 10.79 -3.65
CA ALA A 40 -14.48 10.25 -4.89
C ALA A 40 -13.00 10.61 -5.05
N ARG A 41 -12.61 11.85 -4.75
CA ARG A 41 -11.21 12.29 -4.80
C ARG A 41 -10.38 11.56 -3.75
N GLU A 42 -10.92 11.40 -2.54
CA GLU A 42 -10.25 10.67 -1.47
C GLU A 42 -10.07 9.18 -1.81
N PHE A 43 -11.11 8.55 -2.37
CA PHE A 43 -11.04 7.19 -2.87
C PHE A 43 -9.91 7.02 -3.90
N LEU A 44 -9.81 7.91 -4.90
CA LEU A 44 -8.74 7.85 -5.90
C LEU A 44 -7.34 8.01 -5.29
N ALA A 45 -7.20 8.86 -4.26
CA ALA A 45 -5.95 8.98 -3.53
C ALA A 45 -5.58 7.68 -2.81
N VAL A 46 -6.55 7.03 -2.15
CA VAL A 46 -6.35 5.72 -1.50
C VAL A 46 -5.97 4.63 -2.51
N ILE A 47 -6.61 4.60 -3.68
CA ILE A 47 -6.24 3.68 -4.77
C ILE A 47 -4.79 3.89 -5.22
N THR A 48 -4.33 5.14 -5.29
CA THR A 48 -2.94 5.46 -5.63
C THR A 48 -1.98 4.89 -4.58
N MET A 49 -2.29 5.07 -3.28
CA MET A 49 -1.48 4.51 -2.19
C MET A 49 -1.42 2.98 -2.23
N LEU A 50 -2.55 2.31 -2.51
CA LEU A 50 -2.60 0.85 -2.65
C LEU A 50 -1.72 0.36 -3.81
N LYS A 51 -1.71 1.06 -4.95
CA LYS A 51 -0.82 0.74 -6.07
C LYS A 51 0.65 0.87 -5.69
N GLU A 52 1.02 1.90 -4.92
CA GLU A 52 2.40 2.05 -4.44
C GLU A 52 2.82 0.93 -3.50
N ILE A 53 1.92 0.46 -2.63
CA ILE A 53 2.17 -0.70 -1.76
C ILE A 53 2.49 -1.94 -2.60
N GLU A 54 1.72 -2.20 -3.67
CA GLU A 54 1.97 -3.33 -4.57
C GLU A 54 3.33 -3.21 -5.29
N VAL A 55 3.70 -2.02 -5.75
CA VAL A 55 5.03 -1.77 -6.34
C VAL A 55 6.14 -2.04 -5.32
N LYS A 56 5.99 -1.59 -4.06
CA LYS A 56 6.95 -1.83 -2.98
C LYS A 56 7.09 -3.33 -2.68
N LYS A 57 5.99 -4.08 -2.64
CA LYS A 57 6.00 -5.54 -2.46
C LYS A 57 6.75 -6.23 -3.59
N LYS A 58 6.48 -5.85 -4.84
CA LYS A 58 7.16 -6.41 -6.02
C LYS A 58 8.67 -6.15 -5.98
N ARG A 59 9.09 -4.90 -5.76
CA ARG A 59 10.52 -4.53 -5.64
C ARG A 59 11.22 -5.31 -4.54
N ARG A 60 10.54 -5.53 -3.42
CA ARG A 60 11.09 -6.32 -2.31
C ARG A 60 11.27 -7.79 -2.69
N ALA A 61 10.30 -8.40 -3.36
CA ALA A 61 10.40 -9.77 -3.83
C ALA A 61 11.56 -9.94 -4.84
N GLU A 62 11.73 -8.99 -5.76
CA GLU A 62 12.85 -8.95 -6.70
C GLU A 62 14.20 -8.85 -5.97
N LEU A 63 14.30 -7.99 -4.96
CA LEU A 63 15.50 -7.86 -4.15
C LEU A 63 15.79 -9.14 -3.35
N GLU A 64 14.78 -9.75 -2.71
CA GLU A 64 14.93 -11.00 -1.96
C GLU A 64 15.41 -12.15 -2.87
N LYS A 65 14.91 -12.20 -4.11
CA LYS A 65 15.39 -13.15 -5.14
C LYS A 65 16.86 -12.90 -5.50
N LEU A 66 17.22 -11.66 -5.82
CA LEU A 66 18.61 -11.28 -6.16
C LEU A 66 19.59 -11.62 -5.03
N ILE A 67 19.22 -11.34 -3.78
CA ILE A 67 20.03 -11.68 -2.61
C ILE A 67 20.25 -13.19 -2.51
N THR A 68 19.23 -13.98 -2.81
CA THR A 68 19.30 -15.44 -2.78
C THR A 68 20.26 -15.96 -3.86
N GLU A 69 20.12 -15.48 -5.10
CA GLU A 69 21.02 -15.83 -6.21
C GLU A 69 22.49 -15.45 -5.93
N MET A 70 22.72 -14.29 -5.31
CA MET A 70 24.07 -13.84 -4.98
C MET A 70 24.69 -14.67 -3.85
N LYS A 71 23.89 -15.09 -2.85
CA LYS A 71 24.33 -16.02 -1.80
C LYS A 71 24.71 -17.38 -2.36
N GLU A 72 23.92 -17.93 -3.30
CA GLU A 72 24.22 -19.21 -3.97
C GLU A 72 25.54 -19.16 -4.74
N ARG A 73 25.88 -17.99 -5.30
CA ARG A 73 27.16 -17.73 -5.98
C ARG A 73 28.34 -17.48 -5.02
N GLY A 74 28.13 -17.59 -3.71
CA GLY A 74 29.17 -17.35 -2.69
C GLY A 74 29.50 -15.87 -2.46
N ILE A 75 28.70 -14.94 -2.99
CA ILE A 75 28.91 -13.50 -2.84
C ILE A 75 28.28 -13.06 -1.52
N LYS A 76 29.11 -12.65 -0.54
CA LYS A 76 28.63 -12.06 0.71
C LYS A 76 28.30 -10.59 0.48
N ILE A 77 27.01 -10.25 0.56
CA ILE A 77 26.55 -8.87 0.49
C ILE A 77 26.20 -8.40 1.89
N ASP A 78 26.96 -7.44 2.38
CA ASP A 78 26.68 -6.77 3.64
C ASP A 78 25.75 -5.58 3.34
N PHE A 79 24.44 -5.83 3.35
CA PHE A 79 23.49 -4.72 3.32
C PHE A 79 23.59 -4.04 4.68
N ALA A 80 24.14 -2.82 4.68
CA ALA A 80 24.13 -1.95 5.85
C ALA A 80 22.70 -1.90 6.40
N THR A 81 22.47 -2.62 7.48
CA THR A 81 21.20 -2.69 8.17
C THR A 81 21.06 -1.37 8.90
N ARG A 82 20.70 -0.29 8.19
CA ARG A 82 20.13 0.91 8.80
C ARG A 82 18.71 0.57 9.26
N VAL A 83 18.65 -0.29 10.27
CA VAL A 83 17.56 -0.34 11.23
C VAL A 83 17.78 0.88 12.12
N HIS A 84 17.34 2.05 11.66
CA HIS A 84 17.20 3.18 12.57
C HIS A 84 15.82 3.10 13.21
N ALA A 85 15.88 3.25 14.54
CA ALA A 85 14.83 3.16 15.54
C ALA A 85 13.66 4.11 15.28
#